data_AF-A0A9W8J7U3-F1
#
_entry.id   AF-A0A9W8J7U3-F1
#
_cell.length_a   1.000
_cell.length_b   1.000
_cell.length_c   1.000
_cell.angle_alpha   90.00
_cell.angle_beta   90.00
_cell.angle_gamma   90.00
#
_symmetry.space_group_name_H-M   'P 1'
#
loop_
_entity.id
_entity.type
_entity.pdbx_description
1 polymer ?
#
loop_
_entity_poly.entity_id
_entity_poly.type
_entity_poly.pdbx_seq_one_letter_code
_entity_poly.pdbx_strand_id
1 'polypeptide(L)'
;MSVPREILHWIDQKYPKPRVDREWLQGCYEWAVEEPGVGPVPPYPPKLFELIEDQLLKSNLSESMDLETGLPHDIGDFNKTLTLPATSTLVEITSLTEIGHSAFQLDQIRKAREERIQAGLDEYGEGEEDADIEIEGEGPMPKYPRGMLSFVLSDGKTSFKACEYRTLPDLSLVRTPLGFKMHLKNVRVVRGVAHLEPKNVTLLGGHSDLQALTSYHFRQNLRQRMK
;
A
#
# COMPACT_ATOMS: atom_id res chain seq x y z
N MET A 1 5.11 -4.87 30.50
CA MET A 1 6.60 -4.96 30.44
C MET A 1 7.11 -3.74 29.68
N SER A 2 8.42 -3.46 29.58
CA SER A 2 8.91 -2.36 28.72
C SER A 2 9.56 -2.91 27.45
N VAL A 3 9.38 -2.25 26.31
CA VAL A 3 10.07 -2.65 25.06
C VAL A 3 11.60 -2.60 25.25
N PRO A 4 12.32 -3.71 24.97
CA PRO A 4 13.78 -3.76 25.02
C PRO A 4 14.46 -2.77 24.07
N ARG A 5 15.67 -2.32 24.42
CA ARG A 5 16.43 -1.34 23.63
C ARG A 5 16.82 -1.88 22.26
N GLU A 6 17.06 -3.19 22.17
CA GLU A 6 17.42 -3.90 20.94
C GLU A 6 16.29 -3.81 19.91
N ILE A 7 15.03 -3.96 20.36
CA ILE A 7 13.84 -3.87 19.50
C ILE A 7 13.60 -2.42 19.08
N LEU A 8 13.73 -1.47 20.02
CA LEU A 8 13.63 -0.04 19.72
C LEU A 8 14.66 0.41 18.69
N HIS A 9 15.91 -0.05 18.82
CA HIS A 9 16.96 0.27 17.86
C HIS A 9 16.69 -0.32 16.48
N TRP A 10 16.28 -1.59 16.43
CA TRP A 10 15.94 -2.25 15.18
C TRP A 10 14.79 -1.56 14.44
N ILE A 11 13.69 -1.26 15.15
CA ILE A 11 12.51 -0.64 14.53
C ILE A 11 12.81 0.78 14.04
N ASP A 12 13.57 1.57 14.81
CA ASP A 12 13.93 2.94 14.44
C ASP A 12 14.92 2.97 13.25
N GLN A 13 15.76 1.94 13.12
CA GLN A 13 16.65 1.79 11.95
C GLN A 13 15.88 1.38 10.70
N LYS A 14 14.95 0.43 10.84
CA LYS A 14 14.19 -0.12 9.71
C LYS A 14 13.11 0.85 9.23
N TYR A 15 12.42 1.50 10.15
CA TYR A 15 11.34 2.46 9.91
C TYR A 15 11.66 3.83 10.53
N PRO A 16 12.60 4.57 9.94
CA PRO A 16 13.07 5.82 10.53
C PRO A 16 12.05 6.96 10.46
N LYS A 17 11.14 6.93 9.48
CA LYS A 17 10.08 7.94 9.29
C LYS A 17 8.81 7.33 8.68
N PRO A 18 7.61 7.70 9.16
CA PRO A 18 7.38 8.19 10.52
C PRO A 18 7.95 7.21 11.56
N ARG A 19 8.20 7.69 12.78
CA ARG A 19 8.57 6.83 13.90
C ARG A 19 7.37 5.98 14.29
N VAL A 20 7.62 4.72 14.62
CA VAL A 20 6.60 3.85 15.19
C VAL A 20 6.16 4.41 16.54
N ASP A 21 4.86 4.48 16.77
CA ASP A 21 4.31 4.93 18.03
C ASP A 21 4.74 4.00 19.18
N ARG A 22 5.14 4.59 20.31
CA ARG A 22 5.73 3.82 21.41
C ARG A 22 4.70 3.05 22.21
N GLU A 23 3.47 3.55 22.30
CA GLU A 23 2.37 2.87 22.98
C GLU A 23 1.89 1.68 22.13
N TRP A 24 1.73 1.89 20.82
CA TRP A 24 1.42 0.83 19.87
C TRP A 24 2.48 -0.27 19.88
N LEU A 25 3.77 0.10 19.82
CA LEU A 25 4.87 -0.87 19.85
C LEU A 25 4.93 -1.63 21.18
N GLN A 26 4.60 -0.97 22.29
CA GLN A 26 4.53 -1.61 23.59
C GLN A 26 3.44 -2.69 23.63
N GLY A 27 2.25 -2.39 23.13
CA GLY A 27 1.17 -3.37 23.02
C GLY A 27 1.51 -4.52 22.06
N CYS A 28 2.11 -4.20 20.92
CA CYS A 28 2.57 -5.20 19.95
C CYS A 28 3.64 -6.13 20.54
N TYR A 29 4.60 -5.58 21.28
CA TYR A 29 5.62 -6.36 21.96
C TYR A 29 5.03 -7.28 23.04
N GLU A 30 4.10 -6.78 23.86
CA GLU A 30 3.45 -7.57 24.91
C GLU A 30 2.69 -8.76 24.35
N TRP A 31 1.94 -8.55 23.26
CA TRP A 31 1.30 -9.63 22.52
C TRP A 31 2.34 -10.61 21.94
N ALA A 32 3.38 -10.10 21.27
CA ALA A 32 4.32 -10.96 20.56
C ALA A 32 5.15 -11.86 21.48
N VAL A 33 5.44 -11.44 22.73
CA VAL A 33 6.19 -12.30 23.68
C VAL A 33 5.33 -13.41 24.31
N GLU A 34 4.01 -13.28 24.28
CA GLU A 34 3.07 -14.32 24.72
C GLU A 34 2.95 -15.45 23.69
N GLU A 35 3.39 -15.22 22.45
CA GLU A 35 3.34 -16.22 21.40
C GLU A 35 4.23 -17.45 21.72
N PRO A 36 3.76 -18.67 21.39
CA PRO A 36 4.51 -19.89 21.66
C PRO A 36 5.92 -19.87 21.05
N GLY A 37 6.92 -20.09 21.91
CA GLY A 37 8.33 -20.17 21.53
C GLY A 37 9.03 -18.82 21.36
N VAL A 38 8.41 -17.71 21.76
CA VAL A 38 9.02 -16.37 21.70
C VAL A 38 9.60 -15.97 23.04
N GLY A 39 8.73 -15.66 24.02
CA GLY A 39 9.13 -15.27 25.36
C GLY A 39 9.86 -13.91 25.44
N PRO A 40 9.94 -13.31 26.64
CA PRO A 40 10.54 -11.98 26.83
C PRO A 40 12.04 -12.01 27.23
N VAL A 41 12.72 -13.16 27.10
CA VAL A 41 14.06 -13.37 27.67
C VAL A 41 15.13 -13.29 26.58
N PRO A 42 16.21 -12.50 26.77
CA PRO A 42 17.32 -12.46 25.82
C PRO A 42 18.17 -13.75 25.84
N PRO A 43 18.80 -14.14 24.71
CA PRO A 43 18.74 -13.47 23.41
C PRO A 43 17.36 -13.59 22.76
N TYR A 44 16.84 -12.46 22.26
CA TYR A 44 15.51 -12.42 21.66
C TYR A 44 15.46 -13.26 20.37
N PRO A 45 14.45 -14.11 20.18
CA PRO A 45 14.36 -14.96 19.00
C PRO A 45 14.00 -14.14 17.75
N PRO A 46 14.47 -14.53 16.55
CA PRO A 46 14.11 -13.86 15.29
C PRO A 46 12.60 -13.72 15.07
N LYS A 47 11.84 -14.73 15.50
CA LYS A 47 10.37 -14.75 15.44
C LYS A 47 9.72 -13.55 16.12
N LEU A 48 10.31 -13.00 17.19
CA LEU A 48 9.79 -11.79 17.84
C LEU A 48 9.79 -10.59 16.89
N PHE A 49 10.89 -10.39 16.18
CA PHE A 49 11.06 -9.30 15.23
C PHE A 49 10.12 -9.47 14.02
N GLU A 50 10.00 -10.70 13.53
CA GLU A 50 9.08 -11.04 12.43
C GLU A 50 7.62 -10.77 12.80
N LEU A 51 7.18 -11.14 14.01
CA LEU A 51 5.82 -10.88 14.48
C LEU A 51 5.53 -9.38 14.61
N ILE A 52 6.47 -8.61 15.16
CA ILE A 52 6.32 -7.16 15.28
C ILE A 52 6.26 -6.50 13.90
N GLU A 53 7.13 -6.91 12.97
CA GLU A 53 7.12 -6.40 11.61
C GLU A 53 5.83 -6.76 10.87
N ASP A 54 5.38 -8.01 10.96
CA ASP A 54 4.14 -8.46 10.32
C ASP A 54 2.92 -7.68 10.84
N GLN A 55 2.84 -7.44 12.15
CA GLN A 55 1.80 -6.57 12.73
C GLN A 55 1.89 -5.14 12.21
N LEU A 56 3.09 -4.58 12.09
CA LEU A 56 3.26 -3.23 11.55
C LEU A 56 2.79 -3.14 10.10
N LEU A 57 3.17 -4.12 9.27
CA LEU A 57 2.78 -4.17 7.86
C LEU A 57 1.28 -4.40 7.67
N LYS A 58 0.61 -5.00 8.66
CA LYS A 58 -0.85 -5.22 8.67
C LYS A 58 -1.66 -4.09 9.31
N SER A 59 -1.02 -3.24 10.13
CA SER A 59 -1.67 -2.11 10.79
C SER A 59 -2.02 -0.98 9.82
N ASN A 60 -2.97 -0.13 10.22
CA ASN A 60 -3.15 1.19 9.61
C ASN A 60 -2.07 2.15 10.17
N LEU A 61 -1.40 2.90 9.29
CA LEU A 61 -0.35 3.82 9.73
C LEU A 61 -0.88 4.93 10.63
N SER A 62 -2.17 5.27 10.56
CA SER A 62 -2.76 6.26 11.46
C SER A 62 -2.82 5.80 12.92
N GLU A 63 -2.64 4.51 13.17
CA GLU A 63 -2.72 3.89 14.50
C GLU A 63 -1.35 3.45 15.01
N SER A 64 -0.42 3.08 14.11
CA SER A 64 0.88 2.53 14.47
C SER A 64 2.05 3.52 14.43
N MET A 65 1.80 4.77 14.00
CA MET A 65 2.85 5.77 13.80
C MET A 65 2.65 7.02 14.66
N ASP A 66 3.78 7.62 15.05
CA ASP A 66 3.85 8.97 15.59
C ASP A 66 3.58 9.98 14.47
N LEU A 67 2.35 10.49 14.43
CA LEU A 67 1.74 11.24 13.33
C LEU A 67 2.51 12.51 12.90
N GLU A 68 3.39 13.05 13.73
CA GLU A 68 4.14 14.31 13.45
C GLU A 68 5.56 14.08 12.90
N THR A 69 5.91 12.85 12.54
CA THR A 69 7.31 12.47 12.29
C THR A 69 7.61 11.96 10.89
N GLY A 70 6.59 11.88 10.04
CA GLY A 70 6.67 11.35 8.69
C GLY A 70 6.97 12.44 7.64
N LEU A 71 5.94 12.71 6.83
CA LEU A 71 5.98 13.56 5.65
C LEU A 71 5.84 15.04 6.03
N PRO A 72 6.41 15.95 5.20
CA PRO A 72 6.13 17.37 5.33
C PRO A 72 4.63 17.67 5.12
N HIS A 73 4.01 18.49 5.97
CA HIS A 73 2.59 18.82 5.87
C HIS A 73 2.21 19.51 4.55
N ASP A 74 3.17 20.16 3.89
CA ASP A 74 2.98 20.88 2.63
C ASP A 74 3.35 20.05 1.39
N ILE A 75 3.53 18.72 1.54
CA ILE A 75 3.86 17.83 0.42
C ILE A 75 2.82 17.86 -0.71
N GLY A 76 1.56 18.13 -0.38
CA GLY A 76 0.46 18.26 -1.34
C GLY A 76 0.33 19.65 -1.98
N ASP A 77 1.22 20.61 -1.68
CA ASP A 77 1.11 21.98 -2.17
C ASP A 77 1.33 22.06 -3.70
N PHE A 78 0.29 22.53 -4.40
CA PHE A 78 0.30 22.69 -5.86
C PHE A 78 1.27 23.75 -6.36
N ASN A 79 1.72 24.66 -5.50
CA ASN A 79 2.63 25.74 -5.87
C ASN A 79 4.11 25.39 -5.65
N LYS A 80 4.41 24.20 -5.13
CA LYS A 80 5.76 23.80 -4.77
C LYS A 80 6.28 22.63 -5.60
N THR A 81 7.60 22.56 -5.67
CA THR A 81 8.33 21.37 -6.07
C THR A 81 9.30 21.05 -4.96
N LEU A 82 9.25 19.82 -4.45
CA LEU A 82 10.18 19.34 -3.44
C LEU A 82 10.70 17.96 -3.79
N THR A 83 11.74 17.53 -3.09
CA THR A 83 12.25 16.16 -3.17
C THR A 83 12.25 15.59 -1.77
N LEU A 84 11.65 14.41 -1.59
CA LEU A 84 11.71 13.69 -0.32
C LEU A 84 13.16 13.39 0.06
N PRO A 85 13.49 13.35 1.36
CA PRO A 85 14.86 13.09 1.79
C PRO A 85 15.35 11.70 1.37
N ALA A 86 16.67 11.49 1.51
CA ALA A 86 17.28 10.18 1.31
C ALA A 86 16.91 9.17 2.40
N THR A 87 16.52 9.66 3.58
CA THR A 87 15.96 8.84 4.65
C THR A 87 14.66 8.18 4.19
N SER A 88 14.51 6.89 4.48
CA SER A 88 13.32 6.11 4.12
C SER A 88 12.08 6.69 4.79
N THR A 89 11.05 7.03 4.00
CA THR A 89 9.72 7.33 4.53
C THR A 89 8.78 6.18 4.22
N LEU A 90 8.27 5.52 5.26
CA LEU A 90 7.22 4.52 5.19
C LEU A 90 5.89 5.22 4.88
N VAL A 91 5.19 4.69 3.88
CA VAL A 91 3.84 5.11 3.51
C VAL A 91 2.99 3.89 3.20
N GLU A 92 1.68 4.06 3.21
CA GLU A 92 0.71 3.07 2.79
C GLU A 92 -0.16 3.57 1.63
N ILE A 93 -0.62 2.64 0.79
CA ILE A 93 -1.57 2.93 -0.28
C ILE A 93 -2.98 3.03 0.30
N THR A 94 -3.57 4.21 0.30
CA THR A 94 -4.96 4.42 0.75
C THR A 94 -5.96 4.45 -0.40
N SER A 95 -5.49 4.71 -1.62
CA SER A 95 -6.29 4.62 -2.84
C SER A 95 -5.41 4.26 -4.03
N LEU A 96 -5.94 3.42 -4.92
CA LEU A 96 -5.27 2.96 -6.13
C LEU A 96 -6.25 3.01 -7.30
N THR A 97 -5.79 3.50 -8.45
CA THR A 97 -6.57 3.51 -9.70
C THR A 97 -5.63 3.52 -10.90
N GLU A 98 -6.18 3.26 -12.08
CA GLU A 98 -5.49 3.39 -13.36
C GLU A 98 -5.95 4.68 -14.05
N ILE A 99 -5.00 5.52 -14.50
CA ILE A 99 -5.30 6.83 -15.12
C ILE A 99 -4.83 6.97 -16.58
N GLY A 100 -4.17 5.96 -17.15
CA GLY A 100 -3.80 5.93 -18.57
C GLY A 100 -4.96 5.57 -19.50
N HIS A 101 -6.04 4.98 -18.98
CA HIS A 101 -7.23 4.60 -19.72
C HIS A 101 -8.49 5.34 -19.24
N SER A 102 -9.49 5.40 -20.11
CA SER A 102 -10.76 6.07 -19.83
C SER A 102 -11.48 5.45 -18.62
N ALA A 103 -11.99 6.29 -17.72
CA ALA A 103 -12.78 5.84 -16.58
C ALA A 103 -14.04 5.06 -17.00
N PHE A 104 -14.61 5.38 -18.16
CA PHE A 104 -15.74 4.65 -18.72
C PHE A 104 -15.35 3.22 -19.12
N GLN A 105 -14.21 3.04 -19.78
CA GLN A 105 -13.67 1.73 -20.16
C GLN A 105 -13.37 0.88 -18.91
N LEU A 106 -12.72 1.50 -17.91
CA LEU A 106 -12.43 0.83 -16.64
C LEU A 106 -13.72 0.41 -15.90
N ASP A 107 -14.79 1.22 -15.93
CA ASP A 107 -16.08 0.86 -15.33
C ASP A 107 -16.78 -0.30 -16.06
N GLN A 108 -16.67 -0.37 -17.38
CA GLN A 108 -17.19 -1.50 -18.16
C GLN A 108 -16.47 -2.80 -17.78
N ILE A 109 -15.14 -2.77 -17.69
CA ILE A 109 -14.33 -3.93 -17.27
C ILE A 109 -14.70 -4.33 -15.84
N ARG A 110 -14.86 -3.37 -14.92
CA ARG A 110 -15.29 -3.64 -13.54
C ARG A 110 -16.61 -4.41 -13.49
N LYS A 111 -17.64 -3.93 -14.20
CA LYS A 111 -18.95 -4.60 -14.27
C LYS A 111 -18.84 -6.01 -14.83
N ALA A 112 -18.09 -6.19 -15.93
CA ALA A 112 -17.88 -7.49 -16.54
C ALA A 112 -17.09 -8.47 -15.64
N ARG A 113 -16.20 -7.97 -14.77
CA ARG A 113 -15.53 -8.77 -13.72
C ARG A 113 -16.50 -9.13 -12.60
N GLU A 114 -17.31 -8.18 -12.12
CA GLU A 114 -18.32 -8.42 -11.07
C GLU A 114 -19.33 -9.50 -11.49
N GLU A 115 -19.81 -9.47 -12.73
CA GLU A 115 -20.70 -10.50 -13.29
C GLU A 115 -20.05 -11.90 -13.28
N ARG A 116 -18.77 -11.98 -13.61
CA ARG A 116 -18.00 -13.24 -13.60
C ARG A 116 -17.72 -13.78 -12.21
N ILE A 117 -17.36 -12.90 -11.27
CA ILE A 117 -17.17 -13.27 -9.86
C ILE A 117 -18.48 -13.80 -9.29
N GLN A 118 -19.61 -13.16 -9.61
CA GLN A 118 -20.94 -13.62 -9.19
C GLN A 118 -21.32 -14.98 -9.81
N ALA A 119 -20.76 -15.32 -10.98
CA ALA A 119 -20.89 -16.62 -11.62
C ALA A 119 -19.93 -17.69 -11.05
N GLY A 120 -19.08 -17.35 -10.07
CA GLY A 120 -18.20 -18.30 -9.37
C GLY A 120 -16.77 -18.38 -9.90
N LEU A 121 -16.35 -17.48 -10.80
CA LEU A 121 -14.96 -17.38 -11.25
C LEU A 121 -14.08 -16.71 -10.18
N ASP A 122 -12.81 -17.12 -10.09
CA ASP A 122 -11.82 -16.54 -9.17
C ASP A 122 -11.54 -15.06 -9.52
N GLU A 123 -11.70 -14.16 -8.54
CA GLU A 123 -11.46 -12.72 -8.63
C GLU A 123 -10.03 -12.35 -9.09
N TYR A 124 -9.06 -13.19 -8.71
CA TYR A 124 -7.63 -13.03 -9.03
C TYR A 124 -7.18 -13.92 -10.19
N GLY A 125 -8.11 -14.68 -10.77
CA GLY A 125 -7.89 -15.42 -12.01
C GLY A 125 -7.52 -14.44 -13.11
N GLU A 126 -6.35 -14.62 -13.71
CA GLU A 126 -5.98 -13.93 -14.94
C GLU A 126 -6.29 -14.87 -16.09
N GLY A 127 -7.07 -14.41 -17.06
CA GLY A 127 -7.12 -15.09 -18.35
C GLY A 127 -5.74 -15.11 -19.00
N GLU A 128 -5.36 -16.24 -19.58
CA GLU A 128 -4.25 -16.23 -20.54
C GLU A 128 -4.63 -15.35 -21.75
N GLU A 129 -3.66 -14.60 -22.27
CA GLU A 129 -3.87 -13.74 -23.46
C GLU A 129 -4.12 -14.56 -24.74
N ASP A 130 -3.82 -15.86 -24.73
CA ASP A 130 -3.87 -16.76 -25.88
C ASP A 130 -4.72 -18.03 -25.62
N ALA A 131 -5.82 -17.93 -24.88
CA ALA A 131 -6.77 -19.04 -24.79
C ALA A 131 -7.85 -18.91 -25.88
N ASP A 132 -7.56 -19.42 -27.08
CA ASP A 132 -8.52 -19.75 -28.14
C ASP A 132 -9.43 -20.93 -27.72
N ILE A 133 -10.06 -20.83 -26.55
CA ILE A 133 -11.10 -21.77 -26.11
C ILE A 133 -12.38 -20.95 -25.94
N GLU A 134 -13.03 -20.71 -27.08
CA GLU A 134 -14.42 -20.26 -27.14
C GLU A 134 -15.33 -21.37 -26.60
N ILE A 135 -15.61 -21.32 -25.29
CA ILE A 135 -16.86 -21.86 -24.74
C ILE A 135 -17.83 -20.68 -24.73
N GLU A 136 -18.93 -20.79 -25.49
CA GLU A 136 -19.98 -19.77 -25.55
C GLU A 136 -20.43 -19.36 -24.14
N GLY A 137 -20.07 -18.14 -23.73
CA GLY A 137 -20.51 -17.51 -22.48
C GLY A 137 -19.49 -17.46 -21.33
N GLU A 138 -18.36 -18.15 -21.40
CA GLU A 138 -17.36 -18.23 -20.30
C GLU A 138 -15.95 -17.82 -20.75
N GLY A 139 -15.83 -16.62 -21.33
CA GLY A 139 -14.52 -16.06 -21.65
C GLY A 139 -13.72 -15.68 -20.39
N PRO A 140 -12.37 -15.66 -20.46
CA PRO A 140 -11.48 -15.38 -19.35
C PRO A 140 -11.82 -14.09 -18.58
N MET A 141 -11.36 -14.00 -17.33
CA MET A 141 -11.54 -12.80 -16.50
C MET A 141 -10.97 -11.56 -17.22
N PRO A 142 -11.79 -10.52 -17.49
CA PRO A 142 -11.34 -9.31 -18.14
C PRO A 142 -10.21 -8.65 -17.36
N LYS A 143 -9.11 -8.36 -18.05
CA LYS A 143 -7.97 -7.65 -17.45
C LYS A 143 -8.21 -6.14 -17.50
N TYR A 144 -7.86 -5.45 -16.44
CA TYR A 144 -7.74 -4.00 -16.52
C TYR A 144 -6.51 -3.65 -17.38
N PRO A 145 -6.64 -2.76 -18.37
CA PRO A 145 -5.51 -2.33 -19.17
C PRO A 145 -4.54 -1.55 -18.27
N ARG A 146 -3.24 -1.61 -18.56
CA ARG A 146 -2.19 -0.97 -17.76
C ARG A 146 -1.54 0.16 -18.55
N GLY A 147 -1.76 1.40 -18.13
CA GLY A 147 -1.06 2.58 -18.64
C GLY A 147 -0.21 3.25 -17.55
N MET A 148 -0.86 3.82 -16.54
CA MET A 148 -0.22 4.52 -15.44
C MET A 148 -1.06 4.39 -14.17
N LEU A 149 -0.50 3.81 -13.11
CA LEU A 149 -1.16 3.78 -11.81
C LEU A 149 -1.08 5.15 -11.14
N SER A 150 -2.20 5.56 -10.54
CA SER A 150 -2.29 6.69 -9.63
C SER A 150 -2.61 6.19 -8.24
N PHE A 151 -1.92 6.75 -7.26
CA PHE A 151 -2.02 6.40 -5.86
C PHE A 151 -2.45 7.62 -5.04
N VAL A 152 -3.13 7.38 -3.94
CA VAL A 152 -3.08 8.25 -2.77
C VAL A 152 -2.27 7.49 -1.72
N LEU A 153 -1.21 8.14 -1.24
CA LEU A 153 -0.31 7.58 -0.24
C LEU A 153 -0.46 8.36 1.07
N SER A 154 -0.30 7.67 2.20
CA SER A 154 -0.37 8.27 3.53
C SER A 154 0.77 7.76 4.41
N ASP A 155 1.29 8.60 5.30
CA ASP A 155 2.16 8.18 6.41
C ASP A 155 1.37 7.93 7.71
N GLY A 156 0.04 7.92 7.63
CA GLY A 156 -0.87 7.83 8.78
C GLY A 156 -1.51 9.16 9.15
N LYS A 157 -0.87 10.29 8.83
CA LYS A 157 -1.40 11.64 9.08
C LYS A 157 -1.60 12.43 7.79
N THR A 158 -0.56 12.50 6.99
CA THR A 158 -0.47 13.34 5.79
C THR A 158 -0.67 12.47 4.57
N SER A 159 -1.69 12.79 3.77
CA SER A 159 -1.97 12.11 2.51
C SER A 159 -1.62 12.98 1.31
N PHE A 160 -1.10 12.36 0.24
CA PHE A 160 -0.73 13.06 -0.99
C PHE A 160 -0.92 12.17 -2.21
N LYS A 161 -1.00 12.80 -3.39
CA LYS A 161 -1.14 12.08 -4.66
C LYS A 161 0.22 11.62 -5.15
N ALA A 162 0.27 10.43 -5.72
CA ALA A 162 1.43 9.93 -6.42
C ALA A 162 1.00 9.28 -7.73
N CYS A 163 1.91 9.22 -8.70
CA CYS A 163 1.72 8.47 -9.92
C CYS A 163 2.97 7.69 -10.27
N GLU A 164 2.75 6.62 -11.02
CA GLU A 164 3.79 5.81 -11.65
C GLU A 164 4.46 6.62 -12.77
N TYR A 165 5.57 7.31 -12.47
CA TYR A 165 6.36 8.02 -13.48
C TYR A 165 7.22 7.05 -14.30
N ARG A 166 7.66 5.96 -13.67
CA ARG A 166 8.21 4.76 -14.31
C ARG A 166 7.49 3.53 -13.76
N THR A 167 7.33 2.52 -14.60
CA THR A 167 6.57 1.31 -14.27
C THR A 167 7.11 0.61 -13.03
N LEU A 168 6.21 0.30 -12.10
CA LEU A 168 6.36 -0.52 -10.90
C LEU A 168 5.66 -1.87 -11.18
N PRO A 169 6.37 -2.87 -11.73
CA PRO A 169 5.76 -4.08 -12.28
C PRO A 169 5.06 -4.94 -11.23
N ASP A 170 5.53 -4.91 -9.99
CA ASP A 170 4.96 -5.70 -8.88
C ASP A 170 3.68 -5.09 -8.30
N LEU A 171 3.28 -3.89 -8.74
CA LEU A 171 2.02 -3.26 -8.37
C LEU A 171 1.02 -3.42 -9.50
N SER A 172 -0.24 -3.73 -9.19
CA SER A 172 -1.33 -3.82 -10.16
C SER A 172 -2.67 -3.47 -9.53
N LEU A 173 -3.62 -3.00 -10.35
CA LEU A 173 -4.94 -2.60 -9.87
C LEU A 173 -5.73 -3.76 -9.24
N VAL A 174 -5.46 -5.01 -9.65
CA VAL A 174 -6.18 -6.19 -9.16
C VAL A 174 -5.51 -6.80 -7.93
N ARG A 175 -4.17 -6.90 -7.94
CA ARG A 175 -3.44 -7.68 -6.91
C ARG A 175 -2.93 -6.83 -5.77
N THR A 176 -2.74 -5.53 -5.95
CA THR A 176 -2.21 -4.66 -4.89
C THR A 176 -3.32 -4.30 -3.90
N PRO A 177 -3.23 -4.74 -2.64
CA PRO A 177 -4.22 -4.38 -1.64
C PRO A 177 -4.09 -2.92 -1.19
N LEU A 178 -5.17 -2.37 -0.63
CA LEU A 178 -5.08 -1.15 0.16
C LEU A 178 -4.45 -1.44 1.53
N GLY A 179 -3.73 -0.45 2.06
CA GLY A 179 -2.86 -0.60 3.21
C GLY A 179 -1.48 -1.20 2.87
N PHE A 180 -1.23 -1.53 1.61
CA PHE A 180 0.09 -2.00 1.17
C PHE A 180 1.17 -0.97 1.50
N LYS A 181 2.24 -1.42 2.14
CA LYS A 181 3.32 -0.59 2.65
C LYS A 181 4.47 -0.49 1.66
N MET A 182 5.06 0.69 1.59
CA MET A 182 6.25 0.94 0.80
C MET A 182 7.13 2.02 1.43
N HIS A 183 8.41 1.96 1.14
CA HIS A 183 9.36 3.00 1.46
C HIS A 183 9.62 3.91 0.27
N LEU A 184 9.63 5.21 0.53
CA LEU A 184 9.97 6.25 -0.43
C LEU A 184 11.30 6.89 -0.05
N LYS A 185 12.17 7.10 -1.04
CA LYS A 185 13.45 7.82 -0.89
C LYS A 185 13.73 8.67 -2.12
N ASN A 186 14.18 9.91 -1.94
CA ASN A 186 14.56 10.80 -3.04
C ASN A 186 13.47 10.98 -4.12
N VAL A 187 12.19 10.89 -3.72
CA VAL A 187 11.05 11.02 -4.65
C VAL A 187 10.81 12.50 -4.94
N ARG A 188 10.73 12.84 -6.22
CA ARG A 188 10.36 14.19 -6.63
C ARG A 188 8.85 14.38 -6.54
N VAL A 189 8.43 15.45 -5.89
CA VAL A 189 7.04 15.87 -5.76
C VAL A 189 6.87 17.20 -6.48
N VAL A 190 6.05 17.22 -7.53
CA VAL A 190 5.84 18.39 -8.38
C VAL A 190 4.36 18.75 -8.32
N ARG A 191 4.04 19.97 -7.88
CA ARG A 191 2.66 20.47 -7.76
C ARG A 191 1.76 19.49 -6.99
N GLY A 192 2.24 19.02 -5.84
CA GLY A 192 1.50 18.09 -4.97
C GLY A 192 1.39 16.65 -5.48
N VAL A 193 2.06 16.28 -6.57
CA VAL A 193 2.06 14.91 -7.11
C VAL A 193 3.47 14.32 -7.07
N ALA A 194 3.62 13.19 -6.38
CA ALA A 194 4.88 12.45 -6.34
C ALA A 194 5.05 11.56 -7.57
N HIS A 195 6.24 11.62 -8.16
CA HIS A 195 6.61 10.84 -9.35
C HIS A 195 7.40 9.61 -8.93
N LEU A 196 6.72 8.46 -8.88
CA LEU A 196 7.31 7.21 -8.41
C LEU A 196 8.11 6.53 -9.53
N GLU A 197 9.28 6.03 -9.16
CA GLU A 197 10.14 5.20 -10.01
C GLU A 197 10.69 4.02 -9.20
N PRO A 198 11.05 2.88 -9.83
CA PRO A 198 11.62 1.73 -9.13
C PRO A 198 12.82 2.08 -8.24
N LYS A 199 13.68 3.00 -8.66
CA LYS A 199 14.86 3.43 -7.89
C LYS A 199 14.54 4.18 -6.59
N ASN A 200 13.32 4.70 -6.47
CA ASN A 200 12.88 5.55 -5.36
C ASN A 200 11.87 4.86 -4.43
N VAL A 201 11.47 3.63 -4.78
CA VAL A 201 10.43 2.87 -4.07
C VAL A 201 11.00 1.52 -3.64
N THR A 202 10.76 1.14 -2.40
CA THR A 202 10.98 -0.24 -1.93
C THR A 202 9.66 -0.78 -1.43
N LEU A 203 9.19 -1.87 -2.05
CA LEU A 203 7.91 -2.49 -1.72
C LEU A 203 8.08 -3.38 -0.49
N LEU A 204 7.18 -3.27 0.48
CA LEU A 204 7.24 -4.02 1.74
C LEU A 204 6.10 -5.05 1.86
N GLY A 205 4.97 -4.83 1.19
CA GLY A 205 3.83 -5.73 1.28
C GLY A 205 2.82 -5.31 2.35
N GLY A 206 2.11 -6.30 2.88
CA GLY A 206 1.04 -6.09 3.86
C GLY A 206 -0.26 -5.58 3.24
N HIS A 207 -1.28 -5.53 4.08
CA HIS A 207 -2.60 -4.97 3.81
C HIS A 207 -3.19 -4.58 5.15
N SER A 208 -4.06 -3.58 5.19
CA SER A 208 -4.76 -3.19 6.42
C SER A 208 -6.26 -3.29 6.22
N ASP A 209 -7.03 -2.90 7.23
CA ASP A 209 -8.49 -2.82 7.15
C ASP A 209 -8.98 -1.89 6.03
N LEU A 210 -8.10 -1.04 5.48
CA LEU A 210 -8.35 -0.27 4.26
C LEU A 210 -8.73 -1.15 3.07
N GLN A 211 -8.33 -2.42 3.05
CA GLN A 211 -8.68 -3.36 1.99
C GLN A 211 -10.19 -3.46 1.77
N ALA A 212 -10.99 -3.34 2.83
CA ALA A 212 -12.46 -3.34 2.74
C ALA A 212 -13.01 -2.15 1.93
N LEU A 213 -12.24 -1.08 1.76
CA LEU A 213 -12.63 0.13 1.04
C LEU A 213 -12.22 0.12 -0.44
N THR A 214 -11.54 -0.92 -0.92
CA THR A 214 -11.02 -1.01 -2.30
C THR A 214 -12.10 -0.74 -3.34
N SER A 215 -13.19 -1.51 -3.31
CA SER A 215 -14.30 -1.37 -4.26
C SER A 215 -15.05 -0.04 -4.12
N TYR A 216 -15.05 0.56 -2.93
CA TYR A 216 -15.63 1.88 -2.72
C TYR A 216 -14.77 2.96 -3.38
N HIS A 217 -13.48 3.03 -3.04
CA HIS A 217 -12.57 4.04 -3.58
C HIS A 217 -12.43 3.95 -5.09
N PHE A 218 -12.34 2.73 -5.64
CA PHE A 218 -12.25 2.55 -7.08
C PHE A 218 -13.49 3.09 -7.81
N ARG A 219 -14.70 2.75 -7.35
CA ARG A 219 -15.95 3.27 -7.94
C ARG A 219 -16.08 4.79 -7.80
N GLN A 220 -15.70 5.35 -6.66
CA GLN A 220 -15.73 6.80 -6.46
C GLN A 220 -14.76 7.51 -7.42
N ASN A 221 -13.55 6.98 -7.61
CA ASN A 221 -12.57 7.54 -8.54
C ASN A 221 -13.09 7.53 -9.98
N LEU A 222 -13.66 6.40 -10.44
CA LEU A 222 -14.25 6.30 -11.77
C LEU A 222 -15.38 7.33 -11.96
N ARG A 223 -16.29 7.44 -10.98
CA ARG A 223 -17.40 8.41 -11.02
C ARG A 223 -16.92 9.85 -11.11
N GLN A 224 -15.87 10.22 -10.38
CA GLN A 224 -15.33 11.58 -10.41
C GLN A 224 -14.74 11.93 -11.78
N ARG A 225 -14.20 10.95 -12.52
CA ARG A 225 -13.57 11.15 -13.83
C ARG A 225 -14.54 11.09 -15.01
N MET A 226 -15.77 10.63 -14.79
CA MET A 226 -16.84 10.59 -15.81
C MET A 226 -17.77 11.82 -15.76
N LYS A 227 -17.56 12.73 -14.80
CA LYS A 227 -18.27 14.01 -14.73
C LYS A 227 -17.56 15.04 -15.59
#